data_AF-A0A2G2ZYN5-F1
#
_entry.id   AF-A0A2G2ZYN5-F1
#
_cell.length_a   1.000
_cell.length_b   1.000
_cell.length_c   1.000
_cell.angle_alpha   90.00
_cell.angle_beta   90.00
_cell.angle_gamma   90.00
#
_symmetry.space_group_name_H-M   'P 1'
#
loop_
_entity.id
_entity.type
_entity.pdbx_description
1 polymer ?
#
loop_
_entity_poly.entity_id
_entity_poly.type
_entity_poly.pdbx_seq_one_letter_code
_entity_poly.pdbx_strand_id
1 'polypeptide(L)'
;MPALVVSEIMTSEDSKELKKKMKIDSRSDSDEVKKKDKKRKALNLYDDNEENGSLKQMPLREALVAKGINALFPIQALTFDTILDGSDLVGRARTGQGKTLAFVLPILESLINGPTKVSRKTGYGRAPSVLLLLPTRELALQVFADFEVYGGAVGITSCCLYGNSPMGQQEVQLKRGVDIVVGTPGRVKDHIERGNIDFRSLQFRVLDEVDEMLKIGFVDDVEFILGKVEDASQVQTLLFSATLPSWVKHISSKFLKPDKKTVDLVGDEKMKASKNVRHIIIPCTGSARSQLIPDILRCYSSGGRTIIFTETRGYASELAGILPGARALHGEIQQPQREITLSGFRSGKFLTLVATNVAARGLDIDNVQLIIQCEPPRDVEAYIHRSGRTGRAGNTGVAVMLYDPKKSNISKIERESGVKFEHLSAPQPADVAKAAGKEAAEAVAEISDSVIPAFKAAAEELLHTSELSPAELLAKALAKAAGYSEIKSRSLLSSMENCVTLLLECGRPIFSPSFAYNVLRGFLPEDKVELIKGLTLTADGKGAVFDVSSDELDTFLAGKNAQGVSMEVVKELPRLQEKDQARGGRFGGSHGGFSDRRGGGRFSGGRGGRGGGRGYGNFGRR
;
A
#
# COMPACT_ATOMS: atom_id res chain seq x y z
N MET A 1 27.16 -37.01 8.16
CA MET A 1 27.45 -38.35 8.74
C MET A 1 28.00 -38.15 10.15
N PRO A 2 27.64 -38.99 11.15
CA PRO A 2 26.43 -38.83 11.96
C PRO A 2 26.67 -38.64 13.47
N ALA A 3 25.61 -38.23 14.18
CA ALA A 3 25.55 -38.02 15.62
C ALA A 3 25.27 -39.31 16.42
N LEU A 4 25.84 -39.37 17.62
CA LEU A 4 25.74 -40.46 18.60
C LEU A 4 24.48 -40.37 19.47
N VAL A 5 24.02 -41.56 19.86
CA VAL A 5 22.88 -41.91 20.72
C VAL A 5 23.29 -41.86 22.20
N VAL A 6 22.39 -41.42 23.09
CA VAL A 6 22.28 -41.97 24.45
C VAL A 6 20.80 -42.13 24.80
N SER A 7 20.46 -43.34 25.24
CA SER A 7 19.15 -43.84 25.64
C SER A 7 19.06 -44.01 27.15
N GLU A 8 17.92 -43.68 27.77
CA GLU A 8 17.52 -44.20 29.08
C GLU A 8 16.07 -44.73 29.03
N ILE A 9 15.83 -45.76 29.85
CA ILE A 9 14.79 -46.79 29.73
C ILE A 9 13.63 -46.48 30.71
N MET A 10 12.38 -46.47 30.22
CA MET A 10 11.15 -46.46 31.04
C MET A 10 10.48 -47.84 31.06
N THR A 11 9.92 -48.23 32.22
CA THR A 11 9.35 -49.55 32.52
C THR A 11 7.89 -49.77 32.04
N SER A 12 7.49 -51.04 31.93
CA SER A 12 6.29 -51.52 31.23
C SER A 12 4.93 -51.21 31.87
N GLU A 13 4.87 -50.76 33.12
CA GLU A 13 3.61 -50.42 33.80
C GLU A 13 3.16 -48.98 33.51
N ASP A 14 4.09 -48.02 33.44
CA ASP A 14 3.82 -46.63 33.02
C ASP A 14 3.27 -46.56 31.58
N SER A 15 3.68 -47.52 30.74
CA SER A 15 3.21 -47.64 29.36
C SER A 15 1.74 -48.03 29.23
N LYS A 16 1.12 -48.66 30.24
CA LYS A 16 -0.29 -49.09 30.16
C LYS A 16 -1.26 -48.01 30.62
N GLU A 17 -0.90 -47.21 31.63
CA GLU A 17 -1.70 -46.06 32.05
C GLU A 17 -1.64 -44.90 31.04
N LEU A 18 -0.47 -44.64 30.43
CA LEU A 18 -0.37 -43.67 29.32
C LEU A 18 -1.19 -44.11 28.10
N LYS A 19 -1.18 -45.40 27.74
CA LYS A 19 -1.98 -45.90 26.60
C LYS A 19 -3.49 -45.83 26.83
N LYS A 20 -3.96 -45.84 28.09
CA LYS A 20 -5.39 -45.72 28.41
C LYS A 20 -5.84 -44.25 28.47
N LYS A 21 -4.98 -43.33 28.94
CA LYS A 21 -5.21 -41.87 28.83
C LYS A 21 -5.12 -41.37 27.38
N MET A 22 -4.16 -41.83 26.58
CA MET A 22 -4.03 -41.47 25.16
C MET A 22 -5.16 -41.99 24.26
N LYS A 23 -5.87 -43.07 24.66
CA LYS A 23 -7.00 -43.60 23.88
C LYS A 23 -8.33 -42.87 24.12
N ILE A 24 -8.44 -42.11 25.21
CA ILE A 24 -9.64 -41.32 25.53
C ILE A 24 -9.53 -39.92 24.94
N ASP A 25 -8.33 -39.31 24.91
CA ASP A 25 -8.09 -38.00 24.25
C ASP A 25 -8.02 -38.07 22.72
N SER A 26 -7.63 -39.21 22.12
CA SER A 26 -7.48 -39.33 20.65
C SER A 26 -8.80 -39.51 19.87
N ARG A 27 -9.93 -39.76 20.56
CA ARG A 27 -11.24 -39.91 19.92
C ARG A 27 -12.06 -38.62 19.85
N SER A 28 -11.77 -37.62 20.69
CA SER A 28 -12.46 -36.31 20.64
C SER A 28 -11.75 -35.28 19.75
N ASP A 29 -10.43 -35.39 19.57
CA ASP A 29 -9.64 -34.40 18.84
C ASP A 29 -9.51 -34.71 17.33
N SER A 30 -9.65 -35.99 16.94
CA SER A 30 -9.54 -36.42 15.54
C SER A 30 -10.76 -36.05 14.68
N ASP A 31 -11.94 -35.86 15.27
CA ASP A 31 -13.15 -35.43 14.57
C ASP A 31 -13.26 -33.90 14.44
N GLU A 32 -12.68 -33.13 15.37
CA GLU A 32 -12.57 -31.67 15.24
C GLU A 32 -11.44 -31.23 14.29
N VAL A 33 -10.30 -31.94 14.30
CA VAL A 33 -9.18 -31.68 13.37
C VAL A 33 -9.55 -32.06 11.93
N LYS A 34 -10.26 -33.18 11.72
CA LYS A 34 -10.77 -33.54 10.37
C LYS A 34 -11.85 -32.58 9.84
N LYS A 35 -12.65 -31.95 10.71
CA LYS A 35 -13.61 -30.91 10.31
C LYS A 35 -12.95 -29.56 10.01
N LYS A 36 -11.81 -29.23 10.65
CA LYS A 36 -11.06 -28.00 10.39
C LYS A 36 -10.19 -28.07 9.12
N ASP A 37 -9.63 -29.22 8.78
CA ASP A 37 -8.78 -29.37 7.58
C ASP A 37 -9.56 -29.46 6.26
N LYS A 38 -10.84 -29.83 6.27
CA LYS A 38 -11.68 -29.80 5.06
C LYS A 38 -11.97 -28.38 4.53
N LYS A 39 -11.76 -27.33 5.32
CA LYS A 39 -12.08 -25.92 4.94
C LYS A 39 -10.94 -25.15 4.25
N ARG A 40 -9.79 -25.78 3.95
CA ARG A 40 -8.59 -25.08 3.45
C ARG A 40 -7.93 -25.69 2.21
N LYS A 41 -8.63 -26.54 1.45
CA LYS A 41 -8.09 -26.99 0.16
C LYS A 41 -8.41 -25.97 -0.94
N ALA A 42 -7.36 -25.48 -1.60
CA ALA A 42 -7.50 -24.76 -2.86
C ALA A 42 -8.17 -25.70 -3.88
N LEU A 43 -9.22 -25.23 -4.55
CA LEU A 43 -9.94 -26.01 -5.55
C LEU A 43 -9.10 -26.03 -6.84
N ASN A 44 -8.55 -27.19 -7.19
CA ASN A 44 -7.70 -27.34 -8.36
C ASN A 44 -8.57 -27.67 -9.58
N LEU A 45 -8.49 -26.89 -10.66
CA LEU A 45 -9.33 -27.06 -11.86
C LEU A 45 -8.95 -28.30 -12.70
N TYR A 46 -7.87 -29.01 -12.32
CA TYR A 46 -7.38 -30.24 -12.93
C TYR A 46 -7.72 -31.52 -12.14
N ASP A 47 -8.32 -31.42 -10.95
CA ASP A 47 -8.62 -32.60 -10.14
C ASP A 47 -9.93 -33.26 -10.61
N ASP A 48 -9.80 -34.39 -11.32
CA ASP A 48 -10.91 -35.15 -11.91
C ASP A 48 -11.73 -35.95 -10.87
N ASN A 49 -11.36 -35.90 -9.59
CA ASN A 49 -12.12 -36.55 -8.51
C ASN A 49 -13.58 -36.07 -8.47
N GLU A 50 -14.50 -37.01 -8.23
CA GLU A 50 -15.94 -36.92 -8.52
C GLU A 50 -16.73 -35.86 -7.72
N GLU A 51 -16.16 -35.15 -6.75
CA GLU A 51 -16.95 -34.32 -5.82
C GLU A 51 -17.28 -32.87 -6.27
N ASN A 52 -16.76 -32.35 -7.38
CA ASN A 52 -16.98 -30.93 -7.78
C ASN A 52 -17.76 -30.77 -9.08
N GLY A 53 -19.06 -31.05 -9.04
CA GLY A 53 -19.96 -31.08 -10.21
C GLY A 53 -20.20 -29.75 -10.94
N SER A 54 -20.06 -28.59 -10.28
CA SER A 54 -20.58 -27.32 -10.83
C SER A 54 -19.65 -26.57 -11.81
N LEU A 55 -18.34 -26.88 -11.85
CA LEU A 55 -17.37 -26.24 -12.77
C LEU A 55 -17.04 -27.09 -14.00
N LYS A 56 -17.57 -28.31 -14.11
CA LYS A 56 -17.14 -29.32 -15.09
C LYS A 56 -17.65 -29.07 -16.53
N GLN A 57 -18.69 -28.26 -16.73
CA GLN A 57 -19.36 -28.12 -18.04
C GLN A 57 -19.32 -26.71 -18.65
N MET A 58 -18.41 -25.85 -18.23
CA MET A 58 -18.45 -24.44 -18.65
C MET A 58 -17.56 -24.11 -19.85
N PRO A 59 -18.06 -23.38 -20.86
CA PRO A 59 -17.23 -22.57 -21.75
C PRO A 59 -16.30 -21.61 -20.96
N LEU A 60 -16.70 -21.23 -19.75
CA LEU A 60 -15.90 -20.41 -18.82
C LEU A 60 -14.61 -21.11 -18.36
N ARG A 61 -14.56 -22.46 -18.29
CA ARG A 61 -13.36 -23.19 -17.86
C ARG A 61 -12.22 -22.99 -18.87
N GLU A 62 -12.52 -23.07 -20.16
CA GLU A 62 -11.54 -22.83 -21.21
C GLU A 62 -11.03 -21.38 -21.17
N ALA A 63 -11.92 -20.41 -20.97
CA ALA A 63 -11.55 -19.00 -20.84
C ALA A 63 -10.68 -18.72 -19.60
N LEU A 64 -10.94 -19.39 -18.46
CA LEU A 64 -10.13 -19.31 -17.25
C LEU A 64 -8.73 -19.91 -17.45
N VAL A 65 -8.65 -21.09 -18.06
CA VAL A 65 -7.37 -21.75 -18.35
C VAL A 65 -6.54 -20.95 -19.36
N ALA A 66 -7.17 -20.36 -20.38
CA ALA A 66 -6.50 -19.47 -21.33
C ALA A 66 -5.92 -18.21 -20.66
N LYS A 67 -6.47 -17.80 -19.51
CA LYS A 67 -5.96 -16.72 -18.65
C LYS A 67 -4.93 -17.19 -17.62
N GLY A 68 -4.55 -18.47 -17.62
CA GLY A 68 -3.60 -19.06 -16.68
C GLY A 68 -4.18 -19.32 -15.28
N ILE A 69 -5.51 -19.27 -15.12
CA ILE A 69 -6.17 -19.53 -13.84
C ILE A 69 -6.42 -21.02 -13.72
N ASN A 70 -5.54 -21.70 -12.97
CA ASN A 70 -5.56 -23.15 -12.79
C ASN A 70 -6.22 -23.60 -11.48
N ALA A 71 -6.40 -22.68 -10.52
CA ALA A 71 -7.03 -22.96 -9.24
C ALA A 71 -7.78 -21.73 -8.73
N LEU A 72 -8.85 -21.97 -7.96
CA LEU A 72 -9.62 -20.91 -7.33
C LEU A 72 -9.00 -20.47 -6.01
N PHE A 73 -9.03 -19.16 -5.75
CA PHE A 73 -8.70 -18.62 -4.42
C PHE A 73 -9.73 -19.06 -3.38
N PRO A 74 -9.36 -19.10 -2.08
CA PRO A 74 -10.28 -19.53 -1.02
C PRO A 74 -11.60 -18.75 -1.00
N ILE A 75 -11.58 -17.44 -1.27
CA ILE A 75 -12.82 -16.65 -1.31
C ILE A 75 -13.73 -17.11 -2.43
N GLN A 76 -13.15 -17.40 -3.61
CA GLN A 76 -13.91 -17.85 -4.79
C GLN A 76 -14.55 -19.20 -4.52
N ALA A 77 -13.79 -20.17 -3.99
CA ALA A 77 -14.29 -21.50 -3.68
C ALA A 77 -15.38 -21.47 -2.59
N LEU A 78 -15.23 -20.66 -1.55
CA LEU A 78 -16.18 -20.59 -0.44
C LEU A 78 -17.49 -19.86 -0.79
N THR A 79 -17.46 -18.95 -1.78
CA THR A 79 -18.65 -18.17 -2.14
C THR A 79 -19.38 -18.73 -3.35
N PHE A 80 -18.73 -19.55 -4.18
CA PHE A 80 -19.28 -20.00 -5.47
C PHE A 80 -20.66 -20.64 -5.33
N ASP A 81 -20.78 -21.74 -4.58
CA ASP A 81 -22.04 -22.47 -4.44
C ASP A 81 -23.09 -21.64 -3.70
N THR A 82 -22.69 -20.87 -2.67
CA THR A 82 -23.60 -19.98 -1.94
C THR A 82 -24.24 -18.94 -2.84
N ILE A 83 -23.49 -18.40 -3.80
CA ILE A 83 -24.02 -17.45 -4.77
C ILE A 83 -24.92 -18.17 -5.77
N LEU A 84 -24.51 -19.34 -6.27
CA LEU A 84 -25.29 -20.12 -7.23
C LEU A 84 -26.64 -20.57 -6.67
N ASP A 85 -26.70 -20.89 -5.37
CA ASP A 85 -27.90 -21.26 -4.62
C ASP A 85 -28.88 -20.09 -4.39
N GLY A 86 -28.52 -18.87 -4.80
CA GLY A 86 -29.38 -17.68 -4.70
C GLY A 86 -29.35 -16.97 -3.34
N SER A 87 -28.43 -17.33 -2.43
CA SER A 87 -28.30 -16.69 -1.12
C SER A 87 -27.61 -15.31 -1.21
N ASP A 88 -28.14 -14.32 -0.51
CA ASP A 88 -27.42 -13.06 -0.29
C ASP A 88 -26.10 -13.32 0.46
N LEU A 89 -25.07 -12.52 0.16
CA LEU A 89 -23.72 -12.77 0.67
C LEU A 89 -23.03 -11.48 1.12
N VAL A 90 -22.37 -11.55 2.28
CA VAL A 90 -21.31 -10.63 2.68
C VAL A 90 -19.96 -11.35 2.58
N GLY A 91 -19.16 -11.00 1.59
CA GLY A 91 -17.81 -11.52 1.37
C GLY A 91 -16.75 -10.56 1.91
N ARG A 92 -16.08 -10.95 3.00
CA ARG A 92 -14.97 -10.19 3.58
C ARG A 92 -13.63 -10.82 3.23
N ALA A 93 -12.88 -10.17 2.35
CA ALA A 93 -11.54 -10.58 1.94
C ALA A 93 -10.65 -9.38 1.60
N ARG A 94 -9.34 -9.54 1.79
CA ARG A 94 -8.35 -8.50 1.49
C ARG A 94 -8.21 -8.30 -0.03
N THR A 95 -7.67 -7.15 -0.42
CA THR A 95 -7.28 -6.90 -1.81
C THR A 95 -6.31 -7.98 -2.30
N GLY A 96 -6.43 -8.40 -3.56
CA GLY A 96 -5.54 -9.40 -4.16
C GLY A 96 -5.85 -10.87 -3.82
N GLN A 97 -6.98 -11.15 -3.13
CA GLN A 97 -7.44 -12.53 -2.88
C GLN A 97 -8.44 -13.04 -3.94
N GLY A 98 -8.57 -12.35 -5.09
CA GLY A 98 -9.45 -12.80 -6.18
C GLY A 98 -10.95 -12.55 -5.96
N LYS A 99 -11.33 -11.53 -5.18
CA LYS A 99 -12.74 -11.15 -4.92
C LYS A 99 -13.57 -10.96 -6.19
N THR A 100 -12.99 -10.38 -7.24
CA THR A 100 -13.70 -10.11 -8.50
C THR A 100 -14.30 -11.38 -9.10
N LEU A 101 -13.49 -12.41 -9.33
CA LEU A 101 -13.99 -13.68 -9.88
C LEU A 101 -14.89 -14.44 -8.91
N ALA A 102 -14.86 -14.10 -7.62
CA ALA A 102 -15.72 -14.73 -6.61
C ALA A 102 -17.21 -14.40 -6.83
N PHE A 103 -17.52 -13.27 -7.48
CA PHE A 103 -18.88 -12.96 -7.93
C PHE A 103 -19.07 -13.07 -9.44
N VAL A 104 -18.07 -12.76 -10.27
CA VAL A 104 -18.21 -12.83 -11.74
C VAL A 104 -18.59 -14.25 -12.18
N LEU A 105 -17.87 -15.28 -11.70
CA LEU A 105 -18.07 -16.66 -12.15
C LEU A 105 -19.46 -17.22 -11.80
N PRO A 106 -19.93 -17.18 -10.54
CA PRO A 106 -21.26 -17.72 -10.22
C PRO A 106 -22.41 -16.90 -10.81
N ILE A 107 -22.24 -15.59 -11.03
CA ILE A 107 -23.24 -14.77 -11.73
C ILE A 107 -23.37 -15.22 -13.18
N LEU A 108 -22.24 -15.35 -13.89
CA LEU A 108 -22.26 -15.83 -15.28
C LEU A 108 -22.86 -17.24 -15.36
N GLU A 109 -22.50 -18.13 -14.44
CA GLU A 109 -23.05 -19.49 -14.41
C GLU A 109 -24.56 -19.49 -14.21
N SER A 110 -25.06 -18.68 -13.27
CA SER A 110 -26.49 -18.57 -13.02
C SER A 110 -27.27 -18.13 -14.26
N LEU A 111 -26.70 -17.20 -15.03
CA LEU A 111 -27.32 -16.65 -16.25
C LEU A 111 -27.32 -17.62 -17.43
N ILE A 112 -26.34 -18.54 -17.52
CA ILE A 112 -26.20 -19.45 -18.68
C ILE A 112 -26.76 -20.85 -18.45
N ASN A 113 -26.62 -21.38 -17.23
CA ASN A 113 -26.93 -22.76 -16.88
C ASN A 113 -27.79 -22.86 -15.61
N GLY A 114 -27.83 -21.81 -14.80
CA GLY A 114 -28.56 -21.80 -13.55
C GLY A 114 -30.01 -21.29 -13.64
N PRO A 115 -30.61 -21.00 -12.48
CA PRO A 115 -32.03 -20.67 -12.35
C PRO A 115 -32.44 -19.43 -13.14
N THR A 116 -31.51 -18.49 -13.37
CA THR A 116 -31.82 -17.20 -14.01
C THR A 116 -31.80 -17.25 -15.54
N LYS A 117 -31.36 -18.37 -16.15
CA LYS A 117 -31.39 -18.57 -17.61
C LYS A 117 -32.78 -18.38 -18.21
N VAL A 118 -33.82 -18.89 -17.55
CA VAL A 118 -35.21 -18.84 -18.03
C VAL A 118 -35.74 -17.39 -18.07
N SER A 119 -35.28 -16.56 -17.14
CA SER A 119 -35.67 -15.15 -17.02
C SER A 119 -34.89 -14.21 -17.95
N ARG A 120 -33.86 -14.73 -18.65
CA ARG A 120 -33.02 -13.95 -19.56
C ARG A 120 -33.81 -13.55 -20.80
N LYS A 121 -34.15 -12.26 -20.89
CA LYS A 121 -34.72 -11.68 -22.11
C LYS A 121 -33.62 -11.48 -23.15
N THR A 122 -33.95 -11.70 -24.42
CA THR A 122 -33.08 -11.38 -25.55
C THR A 122 -33.78 -10.35 -26.44
N GLY A 123 -33.00 -9.51 -27.14
CA GLY A 123 -33.55 -8.48 -28.03
C GLY A 123 -33.20 -7.04 -27.63
N TYR A 124 -33.62 -6.12 -28.51
CA TYR A 124 -33.34 -4.69 -28.41
C TYR A 124 -34.09 -4.03 -27.24
N GLY A 125 -33.41 -3.15 -26.51
CA GLY A 125 -34.03 -2.36 -25.43
C GLY A 125 -34.37 -3.13 -24.16
N ARG A 126 -33.81 -4.33 -23.97
CA ARG A 126 -34.00 -5.10 -22.73
C ARG A 126 -33.32 -4.44 -21.52
N ALA A 127 -33.96 -4.55 -20.37
CA ALA A 127 -33.42 -4.11 -19.09
C ALA A 127 -32.32 -5.07 -18.59
N PRO A 128 -31.29 -4.56 -17.89
CA PRO A 128 -30.22 -5.38 -17.34
C PRO A 128 -30.71 -6.31 -16.23
N SER A 129 -30.10 -7.50 -16.16
CA SER A 129 -30.33 -8.48 -15.09
C SER A 129 -29.28 -8.40 -13.98
N VAL A 130 -28.14 -7.75 -14.23
CA VAL A 130 -27.04 -7.61 -13.26
C VAL A 130 -26.61 -6.16 -13.16
N LEU A 131 -26.47 -5.66 -11.93
CA LEU A 131 -25.90 -4.36 -11.61
C LEU A 131 -24.68 -4.52 -10.70
N LEU A 132 -23.55 -3.93 -11.08
CA LEU A 132 -22.36 -3.84 -10.25
C LEU A 132 -22.03 -2.38 -9.95
N LEU A 133 -21.94 -2.06 -8.67
CA LEU A 133 -21.49 -0.77 -8.17
C LEU A 133 -20.04 -0.88 -7.70
N LEU A 134 -19.18 0.02 -8.20
CA LEU A 134 -17.74 0.04 -7.89
C LEU A 134 -17.28 1.48 -7.58
N PRO A 135 -16.39 1.69 -6.60
CA PRO A 135 -16.01 3.03 -6.12
C PRO A 135 -15.21 3.86 -7.13
N THR A 136 -14.48 3.24 -8.06
CA THR A 136 -13.60 3.96 -9.00
C THR A 136 -13.84 3.51 -10.44
N ARG A 137 -13.46 4.39 -11.37
CA ARG A 137 -13.59 4.14 -12.82
C ARG A 137 -12.66 3.03 -13.25
N GLU A 138 -11.45 3.02 -12.69
CA GLU A 138 -10.42 2.04 -12.96
C GLU A 138 -10.88 0.64 -12.54
N LEU A 139 -11.49 0.51 -11.36
CA LEU A 139 -12.07 -0.76 -10.91
C LEU A 139 -13.26 -1.16 -11.78
N ALA A 140 -14.13 -0.20 -12.14
CA ALA A 140 -15.26 -0.47 -13.03
C ALA A 140 -14.83 -1.01 -14.39
N LEU A 141 -13.84 -0.38 -15.03
CA LEU A 141 -13.26 -0.84 -16.29
C LEU A 141 -12.59 -2.20 -16.17
N GLN A 142 -11.93 -2.48 -15.04
CA GLN A 142 -11.31 -3.78 -14.80
C GLN A 142 -12.36 -4.90 -14.71
N VAL A 143 -13.38 -4.73 -13.87
CA VAL A 143 -14.45 -5.72 -13.70
C VAL A 143 -15.26 -5.87 -14.99
N PHE A 144 -15.49 -4.77 -15.71
CA PHE A 144 -16.09 -4.79 -17.05
C PHE A 144 -15.26 -5.62 -18.03
N ALA A 145 -13.93 -5.48 -18.05
CA ALA A 145 -13.07 -6.29 -18.90
C ALA A 145 -13.14 -7.79 -18.57
N ASP A 146 -13.29 -8.17 -17.30
CA ASP A 146 -13.54 -9.56 -16.92
C ASP A 146 -14.88 -10.06 -17.49
N PHE A 147 -15.95 -9.26 -17.39
CA PHE A 147 -17.24 -9.62 -18.00
C PHE A 147 -17.19 -9.69 -19.53
N GLU A 148 -16.42 -8.83 -20.21
CA GLU A 148 -16.25 -8.90 -21.66
C GLU A 148 -15.53 -10.20 -22.07
N VAL A 149 -14.51 -10.62 -21.32
CA VAL A 149 -13.78 -11.86 -21.60
C VAL A 149 -14.64 -13.09 -21.31
N TYR A 150 -15.15 -13.20 -20.08
CA TYR A 150 -15.83 -14.41 -19.61
C TYR A 150 -17.29 -14.45 -20.07
N GLY A 151 -17.99 -13.32 -20.04
CA GLY A 151 -19.36 -13.19 -20.51
C GLY A 151 -19.47 -13.18 -22.03
N GLY A 152 -18.54 -12.53 -22.74
CA GLY A 152 -18.51 -12.52 -24.21
C GLY A 152 -18.38 -13.92 -24.80
N ALA A 153 -17.59 -14.80 -24.17
CA ALA A 153 -17.46 -16.21 -24.54
C ALA A 153 -18.79 -17.00 -24.50
N VAL A 154 -19.79 -16.51 -23.76
CA VAL A 154 -21.11 -17.13 -23.60
C VAL A 154 -22.26 -16.24 -24.09
N GLY A 155 -21.97 -15.23 -24.91
CA GLY A 155 -22.98 -14.35 -25.51
C GLY A 155 -23.66 -13.39 -24.53
N ILE A 156 -23.03 -13.11 -23.38
CA ILE A 156 -23.47 -12.11 -22.41
C ILE A 156 -22.87 -10.76 -22.79
N THR A 157 -23.72 -9.73 -22.80
CA THR A 157 -23.33 -8.37 -23.16
C THR A 157 -23.27 -7.49 -21.91
N SER A 158 -22.26 -6.63 -21.83
CA SER A 158 -22.06 -5.75 -20.69
C SER A 158 -21.92 -4.28 -21.11
N CYS A 159 -22.13 -3.35 -20.18
CA CYS A 159 -21.91 -1.91 -20.37
C CYS A 159 -21.23 -1.33 -19.13
N CYS A 160 -20.23 -0.47 -19.34
CA CYS A 160 -19.52 0.21 -18.26
C CYS A 160 -19.96 1.69 -18.15
N LEU A 161 -20.47 2.09 -16.97
CA LEU A 161 -20.99 3.43 -16.70
C LEU A 161 -20.09 4.17 -15.71
N TYR A 162 -19.39 5.19 -16.19
CA TYR A 162 -18.54 6.03 -15.35
C TYR A 162 -18.47 7.48 -15.84
N GLY A 163 -18.17 8.39 -14.91
CA GLY A 163 -18.06 9.84 -15.18
C GLY A 163 -16.85 10.23 -16.04
N ASN A 164 -16.84 11.47 -16.54
CA ASN A 164 -15.85 12.01 -17.49
C ASN A 164 -15.68 11.19 -18.78
N SER A 165 -16.68 10.37 -19.11
CA SER A 165 -16.83 9.70 -20.41
C SER A 165 -18.13 10.20 -21.07
N PRO A 166 -18.19 10.33 -22.41
CA PRO A 166 -19.37 10.83 -23.11
C PRO A 166 -20.64 10.04 -22.77
N MET A 167 -21.70 10.75 -22.38
CA MET A 167 -23.00 10.16 -22.02
C MET A 167 -23.68 9.44 -23.19
N GLY A 168 -23.63 10.04 -24.39
CA GLY A 168 -24.33 9.51 -25.56
C GLY A 168 -23.91 8.09 -25.94
N GLN A 169 -22.63 7.71 -25.78
CA GLN A 169 -22.18 6.35 -26.07
C GLN A 169 -22.77 5.34 -25.08
N GLN A 170 -22.81 5.69 -23.79
CA GLN A 170 -23.41 4.87 -22.73
C GLN A 170 -24.93 4.74 -22.96
N GLU A 171 -25.61 5.82 -23.34
CA GLU A 171 -27.05 5.81 -23.68
C GLU A 171 -27.37 4.92 -24.88
N VAL A 172 -26.55 4.95 -25.94
CA VAL A 172 -26.74 4.10 -27.11
C VAL A 172 -26.58 2.62 -26.74
N GLN A 173 -25.59 2.27 -25.91
CA GLN A 173 -25.40 0.89 -25.44
C GLN A 173 -26.59 0.41 -24.60
N LEU A 174 -27.04 1.24 -23.65
CA LEU A 174 -28.21 0.91 -22.82
C LEU A 174 -29.49 0.78 -23.65
N LYS A 175 -29.72 1.67 -24.63
CA LYS A 175 -30.86 1.60 -25.55
C LYS A 175 -30.86 0.33 -26.42
N ARG A 176 -29.68 -0.17 -26.81
CA ARG A 176 -29.56 -1.47 -27.48
C ARG A 176 -29.96 -2.63 -26.58
N GLY A 177 -29.85 -2.47 -25.27
CA GLY A 177 -30.13 -3.49 -24.27
C GLY A 177 -28.89 -4.32 -23.94
N VAL A 178 -28.59 -4.43 -22.65
CA VAL A 178 -27.43 -5.15 -22.11
C VAL A 178 -27.86 -6.06 -20.97
N ASP A 179 -27.08 -7.10 -20.69
CA ASP A 179 -27.40 -8.04 -19.59
C ASP A 179 -26.80 -7.57 -18.27
N ILE A 180 -25.61 -6.94 -18.35
CA ILE A 180 -24.81 -6.53 -17.20
C ILE A 180 -24.48 -5.04 -17.29
N VAL A 181 -24.74 -4.31 -16.21
CA VAL A 181 -24.27 -2.93 -16.02
C VAL A 181 -23.20 -2.93 -14.93
N VAL A 182 -22.01 -2.45 -15.27
CA VAL A 182 -20.90 -2.21 -14.34
C VAL A 182 -20.71 -0.71 -14.22
N GLY A 183 -20.63 -0.12 -13.03
CA GLY A 183 -20.42 1.33 -12.98
C GLY A 183 -20.14 1.96 -11.62
N THR A 184 -19.79 3.23 -11.69
CA THR A 184 -19.61 4.09 -10.51
C THR A 184 -20.96 4.66 -10.05
N PRO A 185 -21.26 4.72 -8.73
CA PRO A 185 -22.57 5.12 -8.22
C PRO A 185 -23.13 6.41 -8.85
N GLY A 186 -22.38 7.52 -8.81
CA GLY A 186 -22.88 8.79 -9.36
C GLY A 186 -23.32 8.70 -10.83
N ARG A 187 -22.57 7.98 -11.68
CA ARG A 187 -22.95 7.84 -13.10
C ARG A 187 -24.14 6.91 -13.31
N VAL A 188 -24.22 5.83 -12.53
CA VAL A 188 -25.39 4.93 -12.58
C VAL A 188 -26.65 5.69 -12.17
N LYS A 189 -26.56 6.50 -11.10
CA LYS A 189 -27.63 7.40 -10.67
C LYS A 189 -28.07 8.37 -11.77
N ASP A 190 -27.13 9.04 -12.45
CA ASP A 190 -27.46 9.95 -13.56
C ASP A 190 -28.32 9.25 -14.64
N HIS A 191 -27.97 8.00 -14.98
CA HIS A 191 -28.73 7.24 -15.97
C HIS A 191 -30.11 6.81 -15.48
N ILE A 192 -30.26 6.48 -14.19
CA ILE A 192 -31.56 6.18 -13.59
C ILE A 192 -32.46 7.41 -13.61
N GLU A 193 -31.94 8.57 -13.19
CA GLU A 193 -32.71 9.82 -13.12
C GLU A 193 -33.18 10.29 -14.51
N ARG A 194 -32.43 9.98 -15.56
CA ARG A 194 -32.79 10.24 -16.96
C ARG A 194 -33.72 9.20 -17.58
N GLY A 195 -34.05 8.11 -16.86
CA GLY A 195 -34.84 7.01 -17.39
C GLY A 195 -34.12 6.17 -18.45
N ASN A 196 -32.79 6.23 -18.49
CA ASN A 196 -31.98 5.44 -19.44
C ASN A 196 -31.82 3.97 -19.01
N ILE A 197 -32.07 3.66 -17.73
CA ILE A 197 -31.94 2.32 -17.15
C ILE A 197 -33.18 2.00 -16.33
N ASP A 198 -33.59 0.74 -16.41
CA ASP A 198 -34.70 0.17 -15.67
C ASP A 198 -34.22 -1.09 -14.93
N PHE A 199 -34.60 -1.25 -13.67
CA PHE A 199 -34.21 -2.37 -12.82
C PHE A 199 -35.34 -3.39 -12.56
N ARG A 200 -36.48 -3.28 -13.25
CA ARG A 200 -37.58 -4.24 -13.10
C ARG A 200 -37.21 -5.69 -13.44
N SER A 201 -36.17 -5.91 -14.24
CA SER A 201 -35.66 -7.26 -14.61
C SER A 201 -34.36 -7.63 -13.89
N LEU A 202 -33.97 -6.87 -12.86
CA LEU A 202 -32.75 -7.11 -12.10
C LEU A 202 -32.87 -8.44 -11.33
N GLN A 203 -31.80 -9.22 -11.32
CA GLN A 203 -31.68 -10.50 -10.61
C GLN A 203 -30.50 -10.47 -9.64
N PHE A 204 -29.43 -9.75 -10.00
CA PHE A 204 -28.24 -9.59 -9.18
C PHE A 204 -27.90 -8.12 -8.97
N ARG A 205 -27.51 -7.77 -7.75
CA ARG A 205 -26.76 -6.55 -7.49
C ARG A 205 -25.52 -6.81 -6.66
N VAL A 206 -24.40 -6.25 -7.09
CA VAL A 206 -23.10 -6.40 -6.43
C VAL A 206 -22.61 -5.04 -5.99
N LEU A 207 -22.16 -4.95 -4.73
CA LEU A 207 -21.39 -3.82 -4.23
C LEU A 207 -20.00 -4.34 -3.88
N ASP A 208 -18.96 -3.89 -4.56
CA ASP A 208 -17.57 -4.26 -4.25
C ASP A 208 -16.75 -3.03 -3.84
N GLU A 209 -15.81 -3.24 -2.92
CA GLU A 209 -15.08 -2.20 -2.18
C GLU A 209 -16.04 -1.16 -1.55
N VAL A 210 -17.08 -1.63 -0.85
CA VAL A 210 -18.13 -0.76 -0.26
C VAL A 210 -17.58 0.19 0.79
N ASP A 211 -16.60 -0.24 1.58
CA ASP A 211 -15.88 0.63 2.50
C ASP A 211 -15.17 1.80 1.80
N GLU A 212 -14.75 1.64 0.55
CA GLU A 212 -14.19 2.72 -0.25
C GLU A 212 -15.27 3.65 -0.82
N MET A 213 -16.46 3.14 -1.16
CA MET A 213 -17.59 3.99 -1.55
C MET A 213 -17.96 4.98 -0.44
N LEU A 214 -17.90 4.54 0.83
CA LEU A 214 -18.08 5.41 1.99
C LEU A 214 -17.05 6.54 2.03
N LYS A 215 -15.76 6.19 1.86
CA LYS A 215 -14.65 7.15 1.95
C LYS A 215 -14.68 8.22 0.85
N ILE A 216 -15.20 7.86 -0.32
CA ILE A 216 -15.33 8.78 -1.47
C ILE A 216 -16.60 9.63 -1.36
N GLY A 217 -17.55 9.25 -0.50
CA GLY A 217 -18.79 10.00 -0.27
C GLY A 217 -19.95 9.58 -1.18
N PHE A 218 -19.96 8.34 -1.68
CA PHE A 218 -21.06 7.80 -2.51
C PHE A 218 -22.25 7.27 -1.70
N VAL A 219 -22.35 7.63 -0.42
CA VAL A 219 -23.37 7.10 0.49
C VAL A 219 -24.78 7.31 -0.07
N ASP A 220 -25.14 8.55 -0.38
CA ASP A 220 -26.48 8.90 -0.85
C ASP A 220 -26.78 8.30 -2.22
N ASP A 221 -25.79 8.26 -3.11
CA ASP A 221 -25.94 7.70 -4.45
C ASP A 221 -26.18 6.19 -4.40
N VAL A 222 -25.42 5.47 -3.56
CA VAL A 222 -25.59 4.03 -3.38
C VAL A 222 -26.97 3.73 -2.78
N GLU A 223 -27.37 4.42 -1.71
CA GLU A 223 -28.68 4.20 -1.10
C GLU A 223 -29.84 4.52 -2.05
N PHE A 224 -29.71 5.57 -2.85
CA PHE A 224 -30.67 5.91 -3.90
C PHE A 224 -30.80 4.78 -4.93
N ILE A 225 -29.68 4.30 -5.47
CA ILE A 225 -29.68 3.23 -6.49
C ILE A 225 -30.30 1.94 -5.92
N LEU A 226 -29.89 1.56 -4.71
CA LEU A 226 -30.42 0.35 -4.06
C LEU A 226 -31.92 0.46 -3.75
N GLY A 227 -32.42 1.67 -3.49
CA GLY A 227 -33.84 1.96 -3.25
C GLY A 227 -34.72 2.01 -4.50
N LYS A 228 -34.14 1.93 -5.71
CA LYS A 228 -34.89 1.90 -6.98
C LYS A 228 -35.30 0.51 -7.44
N VAL A 229 -34.96 -0.51 -6.66
CA VAL A 229 -35.38 -1.90 -6.90
C VAL A 229 -36.76 -2.09 -6.26
N GLU A 230 -37.78 -2.35 -7.08
CA GLU A 230 -39.18 -2.47 -6.63
C GLU A 230 -39.41 -3.70 -5.73
N ASP A 231 -38.89 -4.86 -6.14
CA ASP A 231 -38.99 -6.11 -5.37
C ASP A 231 -37.60 -6.64 -5.00
N ALA A 232 -37.14 -6.25 -3.81
CA ALA A 232 -35.86 -6.70 -3.27
C ALA A 232 -35.84 -8.21 -2.93
N SER A 233 -36.99 -8.88 -2.84
CA SER A 233 -37.03 -10.32 -2.54
C SER A 233 -36.56 -11.16 -3.73
N GLN A 234 -36.77 -10.66 -4.95
CA GLN A 234 -36.39 -11.31 -6.21
C GLN A 234 -34.96 -11.00 -6.65
N VAL A 235 -34.27 -10.09 -5.96
CA VAL A 235 -32.89 -9.69 -6.30
C VAL A 235 -31.91 -10.25 -5.27
N GLN A 236 -30.93 -11.01 -5.74
CA GLN A 236 -29.82 -11.45 -4.92
C GLN A 236 -28.79 -10.32 -4.76
N THR A 237 -28.43 -10.02 -3.52
CA THR A 237 -27.49 -8.95 -3.18
C THR A 237 -26.18 -9.51 -2.66
N LEU A 238 -25.08 -9.15 -3.33
CA LEU A 238 -23.74 -9.53 -2.95
C LEU A 238 -22.94 -8.30 -2.51
N LEU A 239 -22.36 -8.34 -1.31
CA LEU A 239 -21.56 -7.27 -0.75
C LEU A 239 -20.14 -7.76 -0.50
N PHE A 240 -19.17 -7.17 -1.18
CA PHE A 240 -17.75 -7.45 -1.00
C PHE A 240 -17.03 -6.24 -0.42
N SER A 241 -16.32 -6.44 0.68
CA SER A 241 -15.59 -5.35 1.36
C SER A 241 -14.39 -5.90 2.13
N ALA A 242 -13.32 -5.12 2.25
CA ALA A 242 -12.20 -5.50 3.11
C ALA A 242 -12.55 -5.27 4.60
N THR A 243 -13.27 -4.17 4.86
CA THR A 243 -13.67 -3.74 6.20
C THR A 243 -15.19 -3.59 6.33
N LEU A 244 -15.70 -3.57 7.57
CA LEU A 244 -17.12 -3.44 7.87
C LEU A 244 -17.37 -2.25 8.83
N PRO A 245 -17.14 -1.00 8.40
CA PRO A 245 -17.51 0.17 9.20
C PRO A 245 -19.04 0.24 9.38
N SER A 246 -19.51 1.08 10.32
CA SER A 246 -20.92 1.16 10.70
C SER A 246 -21.88 1.36 9.53
N TRP A 247 -21.50 2.16 8.54
CA TRP A 247 -22.31 2.35 7.34
C TRP A 247 -22.37 1.10 6.45
N VAL A 248 -21.26 0.37 6.26
CA VAL A 248 -21.28 -0.89 5.50
C VAL A 248 -22.15 -1.94 6.22
N LYS A 249 -22.11 -1.98 7.56
CA LYS A 249 -23.04 -2.80 8.36
C LYS A 249 -24.49 -2.35 8.18
N HIS A 250 -24.75 -1.04 8.13
CA HIS A 250 -26.07 -0.49 7.86
C HIS A 250 -26.60 -0.93 6.49
N ILE A 251 -25.82 -0.74 5.43
CA ILE A 251 -26.15 -1.20 4.07
C ILE A 251 -26.43 -2.70 4.08
N SER A 252 -25.56 -3.49 4.71
CA SER A 252 -25.76 -4.94 4.84
C SER A 252 -27.07 -5.28 5.54
N SER A 253 -27.44 -4.58 6.61
CA SER A 253 -28.68 -4.85 7.36
C SER A 253 -29.95 -4.37 6.65
N LYS A 254 -29.88 -3.27 5.90
CA LYS A 254 -31.03 -2.61 5.27
C LYS A 254 -31.38 -3.22 3.92
N PHE A 255 -30.37 -3.64 3.16
CA PHE A 255 -30.53 -4.01 1.75
C PHE A 255 -30.28 -5.50 1.45
N LEU A 256 -29.71 -6.28 2.37
CA LEU A 256 -29.57 -7.73 2.18
C LEU A 256 -30.64 -8.47 2.98
N LYS A 257 -31.02 -9.65 2.49
CA LYS A 257 -31.99 -10.54 3.15
C LYS A 257 -31.51 -10.95 4.56
N PRO A 258 -32.43 -11.20 5.52
CA PRO A 258 -32.06 -11.58 6.89
C PRO A 258 -31.23 -12.88 6.98
N ASP A 259 -31.42 -13.80 6.05
CA ASP A 259 -30.77 -15.12 5.98
C ASP A 259 -29.44 -15.12 5.21
N LYS A 260 -28.92 -13.93 4.85
CA LYS A 260 -27.65 -13.75 4.15
C LYS A 260 -26.51 -14.54 4.79
N LYS A 261 -25.65 -15.09 3.94
CA LYS A 261 -24.42 -15.77 4.39
C LYS A 261 -23.30 -14.77 4.54
N THR A 262 -22.37 -15.07 5.44
CA THR A 262 -21.15 -14.28 5.62
C THR A 262 -19.94 -15.20 5.46
N VAL A 263 -19.05 -14.84 4.55
CA VAL A 263 -17.75 -15.50 4.38
C VAL A 263 -16.68 -14.50 4.79
N ASP A 264 -15.98 -14.77 5.88
CA ASP A 264 -14.92 -13.91 6.40
C ASP A 264 -13.56 -14.61 6.37
N LEU A 265 -12.69 -14.14 5.47
CA LEU A 265 -11.29 -14.57 5.37
C LEU A 265 -10.31 -13.62 6.04
N VAL A 266 -10.80 -12.51 6.59
CA VAL A 266 -9.98 -11.52 7.30
C VAL A 266 -9.94 -11.85 8.81
N GLY A 267 -11.06 -12.31 9.36
CA GLY A 267 -11.23 -12.70 10.76
C GLY A 267 -11.29 -11.50 11.73
N ASP A 268 -11.21 -11.81 13.03
CA ASP A 268 -11.13 -10.81 14.13
C ASP A 268 -9.72 -10.26 14.37
N GLU A 269 -8.72 -10.79 13.64
CA GLU A 269 -7.36 -10.27 13.73
C GLU A 269 -7.34 -8.83 13.20
N LYS A 270 -6.94 -7.88 14.06
CA LYS A 270 -6.66 -6.49 13.69
C LYS A 270 -5.88 -6.46 12.37
N MET A 271 -6.58 -6.06 11.30
CA MET A 271 -6.12 -5.68 9.96
C MET A 271 -4.65 -6.00 9.60
N LYS A 272 -4.22 -7.27 9.59
CA LYS A 272 -2.83 -7.59 9.19
C LYS A 272 -2.63 -7.36 7.69
N ALA A 273 -1.49 -6.81 7.28
CA ALA A 273 -1.12 -6.79 5.85
C ALA A 273 -0.83 -8.21 5.31
N SER A 274 -0.57 -8.33 4.00
CA SER A 274 -0.21 -9.62 3.40
C SER A 274 1.11 -10.15 3.97
N LYS A 275 1.17 -11.43 4.33
CA LYS A 275 2.40 -12.06 4.88
C LYS A 275 3.54 -12.13 3.85
N ASN A 276 3.21 -12.03 2.56
CA ASN A 276 4.18 -12.10 1.47
C ASN A 276 4.82 -10.74 1.17
N VAL A 277 4.48 -9.70 1.93
CA VAL A 277 5.03 -8.35 1.74
C VAL A 277 6.03 -8.07 2.86
N ARG A 278 7.24 -7.72 2.47
CA ARG A 278 8.26 -7.18 3.38
C ARG A 278 7.97 -5.70 3.59
N HIS A 279 7.74 -5.30 4.84
CA HIS A 279 7.34 -3.95 5.20
C HIS A 279 8.50 -3.18 5.81
N ILE A 280 8.95 -2.11 5.14
CA ILE A 280 10.11 -1.31 5.52
C ILE A 280 9.66 0.13 5.79
N ILE A 281 10.24 0.76 6.81
CA ILE A 281 10.13 2.20 7.04
C ILE A 281 11.50 2.87 7.07
N ILE A 282 11.57 4.03 6.42
CA ILE A 282 12.80 4.80 6.28
C ILE A 282 12.54 6.26 6.69
N PRO A 283 13.31 6.83 7.64
CA PRO A 283 13.21 8.23 7.98
C PRO A 283 13.70 9.08 6.80
N CYS A 284 12.85 9.98 6.31
CA CYS A 284 13.16 10.86 5.18
C CYS A 284 12.40 12.19 5.31
N THR A 285 13.15 13.28 5.34
CA THR A 285 12.58 14.63 5.26
C THR A 285 12.03 14.91 3.85
N GLY A 286 11.08 15.84 3.73
CA GLY A 286 10.45 16.18 2.44
C GLY A 286 11.44 16.57 1.34
N SER A 287 12.48 17.34 1.68
CA SER A 287 13.51 17.81 0.75
C SER A 287 14.44 16.70 0.25
N ALA A 288 14.64 15.63 1.03
CA ALA A 288 15.53 14.52 0.67
C ALA A 288 14.82 13.45 -0.20
N ARG A 289 13.49 13.46 -0.29
CA ARG A 289 12.72 12.37 -0.95
C ARG A 289 13.07 12.20 -2.42
N SER A 290 13.20 13.29 -3.18
CA SER A 290 13.50 13.22 -4.61
C SER A 290 14.88 12.61 -4.91
N GLN A 291 15.83 12.74 -3.97
CA GLN A 291 17.16 12.13 -4.05
C GLN A 291 17.15 10.67 -3.54
N LEU A 292 16.37 10.38 -2.51
CA LEU A 292 16.32 9.06 -1.88
C LEU A 292 15.53 8.02 -2.69
N ILE A 293 14.44 8.44 -3.33
CA ILE A 293 13.55 7.53 -4.07
C ILE A 293 14.27 6.77 -5.21
N PRO A 294 15.12 7.40 -6.06
CA PRO A 294 15.93 6.70 -7.05
C PRO A 294 16.74 5.54 -6.47
N ASP A 295 17.28 5.70 -5.28
CA ASP A 295 18.12 4.69 -4.65
C ASP A 295 17.30 3.56 -4.02
N ILE A 296 16.13 3.89 -3.48
CA ILE A 296 15.15 2.88 -3.07
C ILE A 296 14.70 2.06 -4.28
N LEU A 297 14.46 2.70 -5.43
CA LEU A 297 14.13 1.98 -6.66
C LEU A 297 15.24 1.00 -7.03
N ARG A 298 16.49 1.42 -7.08
CA ARG A 298 17.63 0.54 -7.41
C ARG A 298 17.77 -0.62 -6.42
N CYS A 299 17.71 -0.36 -5.13
CA CYS A 299 17.95 -1.38 -4.11
C CYS A 299 16.80 -2.38 -3.96
N TYR A 300 15.55 -1.96 -4.18
CA TYR A 300 14.38 -2.78 -3.81
C TYR A 300 13.47 -3.15 -4.98
N SER A 301 13.56 -2.49 -6.14
CA SER A 301 12.69 -2.83 -7.27
C SER A 301 13.11 -4.11 -7.98
N SER A 302 14.41 -4.44 -7.97
CA SER A 302 14.98 -5.59 -8.70
C SER A 302 14.54 -5.64 -10.18
N GLY A 303 14.49 -4.47 -10.85
CA GLY A 303 14.00 -4.35 -12.23
C GLY A 303 12.48 -4.56 -12.41
N GLY A 304 11.75 -4.78 -11.31
CA GLY A 304 10.31 -4.98 -11.31
C GLY A 304 9.50 -3.68 -11.32
N ARG A 305 8.20 -3.82 -11.60
CA ARG A 305 7.27 -2.69 -11.60
C ARG A 305 7.14 -2.09 -10.20
N THR A 306 7.13 -0.76 -10.13
CA THR A 306 7.04 0.01 -8.90
C THR A 306 5.90 1.00 -8.94
N ILE A 307 5.11 1.08 -7.86
CA ILE A 307 4.13 2.15 -7.66
C ILE A 307 4.59 3.05 -6.51
N ILE A 308 4.67 4.34 -6.78
CA ILE A 308 5.03 5.38 -5.81
C ILE A 308 3.77 6.18 -5.46
N PHE A 309 3.35 6.12 -4.22
CA PHE A 309 2.19 6.83 -3.71
C PHE A 309 2.58 8.19 -3.13
N THR A 310 1.90 9.24 -3.60
CA THR A 310 2.02 10.62 -3.10
C THR A 310 0.67 11.16 -2.65
N GLU A 311 0.66 12.17 -1.77
CA GLU A 311 -0.59 12.80 -1.32
C GLU A 311 -1.14 13.80 -2.36
N THR A 312 -0.26 14.62 -2.96
CA THR A 312 -0.66 15.71 -3.85
C THR A 312 -0.39 15.41 -5.32
N ARG A 313 -1.22 16.00 -6.18
CA ARG A 313 -1.15 15.87 -7.64
C ARG A 313 0.10 16.54 -8.20
N GLY A 314 0.40 17.76 -7.72
CA GLY A 314 1.60 18.50 -8.12
C GLY A 314 2.88 17.73 -7.87
N TYR A 315 3.01 17.15 -6.66
CA TYR A 315 4.19 16.35 -6.32
C TYR A 315 4.27 15.04 -7.13
N ALA A 316 3.12 14.43 -7.48
CA ALA A 316 3.13 13.27 -8.37
C ALA A 316 3.72 13.59 -9.74
N SER A 317 3.33 14.73 -10.33
CA SER A 317 3.83 15.19 -11.63
C SER A 317 5.30 15.60 -11.58
N GLU A 318 5.69 16.35 -10.55
CA GLU A 318 7.07 16.77 -10.34
C GLU A 318 8.00 15.55 -10.21
N LEU A 319 7.64 14.60 -9.33
CA LEU A 319 8.45 13.41 -9.11
C LEU A 319 8.53 12.53 -10.37
N ALA A 320 7.44 12.40 -11.13
CA ALA A 320 7.46 11.68 -12.40
C ALA A 320 8.34 12.36 -13.46
N GLY A 321 8.50 13.70 -13.41
CA GLY A 321 9.40 14.44 -14.28
C GLY A 321 10.88 14.28 -13.91
N ILE A 322 11.17 14.07 -12.62
CA ILE A 322 12.54 13.84 -12.11
C ILE A 322 12.99 12.40 -12.34
N LEU A 323 12.08 11.43 -12.15
CA LEU A 323 12.41 10.00 -12.25
C LEU A 323 12.43 9.53 -13.73
N PRO A 324 13.56 9.01 -14.24
CA PRO A 324 13.66 8.54 -15.60
C PRO A 324 12.62 7.45 -15.91
N GLY A 325 11.87 7.63 -17.01
CA GLY A 325 10.86 6.68 -17.45
C GLY A 325 9.59 6.62 -16.59
N ALA A 326 9.50 7.36 -15.48
CA ALA A 326 8.31 7.37 -14.65
C ALA A 326 7.14 8.09 -15.33
N ARG A 327 5.91 7.72 -14.95
CA ARG A 327 4.68 8.42 -15.39
C ARG A 327 3.78 8.70 -14.20
N ALA A 328 3.15 9.87 -14.22
CA ALA A 328 2.20 10.27 -13.18
C ALA A 328 0.78 9.75 -13.45
N LEU A 329 0.02 9.50 -12.40
CA LEU A 329 -1.40 9.15 -12.43
C LEU A 329 -2.17 9.87 -11.33
N HIS A 330 -2.93 10.90 -11.69
CA HIS A 330 -3.72 11.71 -10.74
C HIS A 330 -4.96 12.31 -11.41
N GLY A 331 -5.87 12.89 -10.61
CA GLY A 331 -7.22 13.28 -11.07
C GLY A 331 -7.32 14.42 -12.09
N GLU A 332 -6.23 15.12 -12.39
CA GLU A 332 -6.19 16.14 -13.46
C GLU A 332 -5.80 15.56 -14.83
N ILE A 333 -5.26 14.33 -14.84
CA ILE A 333 -4.98 13.63 -16.08
C ILE A 333 -6.31 13.22 -16.70
N GLN A 334 -6.52 13.58 -17.96
CA GLN A 334 -7.72 13.22 -18.70
C GLN A 334 -7.86 11.70 -18.81
N GLN A 335 -9.11 11.22 -18.81
CA GLN A 335 -9.43 9.79 -18.77
C GLN A 335 -8.74 8.97 -19.88
N PRO A 336 -8.71 9.38 -21.16
CA PRO A 336 -8.00 8.63 -22.20
C PRO A 336 -6.50 8.49 -21.91
N GLN A 337 -5.87 9.54 -21.40
CA GLN A 337 -4.46 9.52 -21.04
C GLN A 337 -4.20 8.61 -19.82
N ARG A 338 -5.12 8.55 -18.85
CA ARG A 338 -5.04 7.61 -17.71
C ARG A 338 -5.02 6.16 -18.20
N GLU A 339 -5.90 5.82 -19.13
CA GLU A 339 -6.00 4.48 -19.72
C GLU A 339 -4.72 4.09 -20.49
N ILE A 340 -4.17 5.01 -21.29
CA ILE A 340 -2.89 4.81 -21.98
C ILE A 340 -1.75 4.59 -20.99
N THR A 341 -1.64 5.44 -19.96
CA THR A 341 -0.60 5.33 -18.93
C THR A 341 -0.70 3.99 -18.19
N LEU A 342 -1.90 3.58 -17.77
CA LEU A 342 -2.12 2.30 -17.10
C LEU A 342 -1.82 1.09 -17.99
N SER A 343 -2.22 1.15 -19.27
CA SER A 343 -1.89 0.12 -20.25
C SER A 343 -0.38 0.01 -20.47
N GLY A 344 0.32 1.15 -20.58
CA GLY A 344 1.78 1.20 -20.67
C GLY A 344 2.47 0.59 -19.44
N PHE A 345 1.96 0.87 -18.24
CA PHE A 345 2.50 0.29 -17.02
C PHE A 345 2.28 -1.23 -16.96
N ARG A 346 1.07 -1.70 -17.29
CA ARG A 346 0.72 -3.14 -17.31
C ARG A 346 1.54 -3.93 -18.33
N SER A 347 1.79 -3.35 -19.50
CA SER A 347 2.62 -3.96 -20.56
C SER A 347 4.12 -3.86 -20.29
N GLY A 348 4.55 -3.13 -19.26
CA GLY A 348 5.97 -2.93 -18.95
C GLY A 348 6.68 -1.91 -19.85
N LYS A 349 5.95 -1.09 -20.63
CA LYS A 349 6.55 0.02 -21.41
C LYS A 349 7.31 1.01 -20.52
N PHE A 350 6.90 1.10 -19.27
CA PHE A 350 7.64 1.75 -18.21
C PHE A 350 7.39 1.02 -16.89
N LEU A 351 8.36 1.11 -15.98
CA LEU A 351 8.37 0.33 -14.75
C LEU A 351 7.99 1.12 -13.50
N THR A 352 7.87 2.45 -13.59
CA THR A 352 7.58 3.30 -12.41
C THR A 352 6.33 4.16 -12.62
N LEU A 353 5.32 3.94 -11.78
CA LEU A 353 4.09 4.73 -11.77
C LEU A 353 4.02 5.58 -10.50
N VAL A 354 3.93 6.90 -10.64
CA VAL A 354 3.74 7.83 -9.52
C VAL A 354 2.27 8.21 -9.43
N ALA A 355 1.58 7.85 -8.35
CA ALA A 355 0.13 7.98 -8.27
C ALA A 355 -0.35 8.58 -6.96
N THR A 356 -1.47 9.31 -7.02
CA THR A 356 -2.20 9.70 -5.80
C THR A 356 -3.16 8.61 -5.35
N ASN A 357 -3.60 8.70 -4.09
CA ASN A 357 -4.49 7.71 -3.46
C ASN A 357 -5.75 7.41 -4.26
N VAL A 358 -6.39 8.43 -4.80
CA VAL A 358 -7.62 8.27 -5.58
C VAL A 358 -7.34 7.56 -6.89
N ALA A 359 -6.17 7.82 -7.48
CA ALA A 359 -5.86 7.38 -8.82
C ALA A 359 -5.30 5.95 -8.91
N ALA A 360 -4.76 5.42 -7.80
CA ALA A 360 -4.21 4.06 -7.74
C ALA A 360 -5.08 3.03 -7.01
N ARG A 361 -6.28 3.42 -6.56
CA ARG A 361 -7.31 2.48 -6.09
C ARG A 361 -7.93 1.73 -7.25
N GLY A 362 -8.27 0.47 -7.03
CA GLY A 362 -8.87 -0.36 -8.08
C GLY A 362 -7.93 -0.74 -9.23
N LEU A 363 -6.62 -0.55 -9.08
CA LEU A 363 -5.66 -1.02 -10.07
C LEU A 363 -5.29 -2.49 -9.81
N ASP A 364 -5.82 -3.43 -10.59
CA ASP A 364 -5.09 -4.68 -10.86
C ASP A 364 -3.93 -4.37 -11.78
N ILE A 365 -2.75 -4.41 -11.20
CA ILE A 365 -1.52 -4.57 -11.92
C ILE A 365 -0.82 -5.75 -11.27
N ASP A 366 -0.69 -6.83 -12.03
CA ASP A 366 0.06 -7.99 -11.60
C ASP A 366 1.56 -7.65 -11.54
N ASN A 367 2.27 -8.35 -10.66
CA ASN A 367 3.73 -8.31 -10.56
C ASN A 367 4.31 -6.92 -10.26
N VAL A 368 3.63 -6.13 -9.43
CA VAL A 368 4.27 -4.98 -8.79
C VAL A 368 5.23 -5.51 -7.73
N GLN A 369 6.52 -5.26 -7.89
CA GLN A 369 7.58 -5.74 -7.01
C GLN A 369 7.78 -4.82 -5.80
N LEU A 370 7.62 -3.51 -6.02
CA LEU A 370 7.89 -2.49 -5.01
C LEU A 370 6.74 -1.49 -4.91
N ILE A 371 6.35 -1.18 -3.68
CA ILE A 371 5.48 -0.06 -3.34
C ILE A 371 6.29 0.93 -2.52
N ILE A 372 6.33 2.18 -2.96
CA ILE A 372 6.91 3.28 -2.19
C ILE A 372 5.78 4.20 -1.74
N GLN A 373 5.68 4.45 -0.45
CA GLN A 373 4.78 5.47 0.10
C GLN A 373 5.63 6.66 0.52
N CYS A 374 5.53 7.78 -0.22
CA CYS A 374 6.36 8.96 0.05
C CYS A 374 6.09 9.59 1.42
N GLU A 375 4.91 9.32 1.97
CA GLU A 375 4.46 9.81 3.28
C GLU A 375 3.55 8.75 3.94
N PRO A 376 3.49 8.74 5.28
CA PRO A 376 2.56 7.86 5.98
C PRO A 376 1.11 8.20 5.60
N PRO A 377 0.26 7.19 5.30
CA PRO A 377 -1.15 7.43 5.05
C PRO A 377 -1.86 7.99 6.29
N ARG A 378 -2.98 8.69 6.07
CA ARG A 378 -3.84 9.22 7.14
C ARG A 378 -4.53 8.13 7.96
N ASP A 379 -4.79 6.99 7.35
CA ASP A 379 -5.46 5.84 7.94
C ASP A 379 -4.72 4.53 7.61
N VAL A 380 -4.89 3.54 8.48
CA VAL A 380 -4.22 2.24 8.39
C VAL A 380 -4.75 1.41 7.22
N GLU A 381 -6.04 1.54 6.92
CA GLU A 381 -6.70 0.86 5.82
C GLU A 381 -6.04 1.23 4.49
N ALA A 382 -5.72 2.51 4.28
CA ALA A 382 -4.99 2.98 3.11
C ALA A 382 -3.60 2.36 3.02
N TYR A 383 -2.87 2.21 4.13
CA TYR A 383 -1.58 1.51 4.13
C TYR A 383 -1.72 0.07 3.61
N ILE A 384 -2.71 -0.66 4.12
CA ILE A 384 -2.94 -2.07 3.78
C ILE A 384 -3.39 -2.21 2.33
N HIS A 385 -4.26 -1.32 1.84
CA HIS A 385 -4.72 -1.33 0.45
C HIS A 385 -3.61 -0.98 -0.55
N ARG A 386 -2.68 -0.09 -0.17
CA ARG A 386 -1.51 0.28 -1.00
C ARG A 386 -0.46 -0.82 -1.01
N SER A 387 -0.07 -1.32 0.16
CA SER A 387 0.91 -2.41 0.28
C SER A 387 0.38 -3.72 -0.32
N GLY A 388 -0.93 -3.97 -0.28
CA GLY A 388 -1.58 -5.09 -0.97
C GLY A 388 -1.62 -5.00 -2.50
N ARG A 389 -1.00 -3.97 -3.11
CA ARG A 389 -0.76 -3.93 -4.56
C ARG A 389 0.46 -4.76 -4.97
N THR A 390 1.34 -5.10 -4.02
CA THR A 390 2.45 -6.05 -4.21
C THR A 390 2.18 -7.35 -3.44
N GLY A 391 3.02 -8.38 -3.63
CA GLY A 391 2.93 -9.65 -2.92
C GLY A 391 1.63 -10.44 -3.19
N ARG A 392 1.15 -10.41 -4.45
CA ARG A 392 -0.10 -11.04 -4.90
C ARG A 392 0.15 -12.43 -5.51
N ALA A 393 -0.88 -13.27 -5.55
CA ALA A 393 -0.85 -14.60 -6.19
C ALA A 393 0.33 -15.49 -5.76
N GLY A 394 0.75 -15.41 -4.49
CA GLY A 394 1.87 -16.19 -3.97
C GLY A 394 3.25 -15.55 -4.15
N ASN A 395 3.38 -14.50 -4.98
CA ASN A 395 4.62 -13.76 -5.13
C ASN A 395 4.97 -12.96 -3.88
N THR A 396 6.26 -12.69 -3.69
CA THR A 396 6.76 -11.78 -2.64
C THR A 396 6.81 -10.34 -3.13
N GLY A 397 6.67 -9.38 -2.22
CA GLY A 397 6.70 -7.96 -2.52
C GLY A 397 7.41 -7.14 -1.46
N VAL A 398 7.84 -5.92 -1.81
CA VAL A 398 8.42 -4.98 -0.86
C VAL A 398 7.56 -3.72 -0.78
N ALA A 399 7.24 -3.28 0.43
CA ALA A 399 6.54 -2.02 0.68
C ALA A 399 7.39 -1.11 1.57
N VAL A 400 7.94 -0.06 0.99
CA VAL A 400 8.74 0.97 1.67
C VAL A 400 7.85 2.16 2.00
N MET A 401 7.85 2.61 3.25
CA MET A 401 7.17 3.83 3.66
C MET A 401 8.18 4.85 4.21
N LEU A 402 8.19 6.02 3.58
CA LEU A 402 8.97 7.17 4.03
C LEU A 402 8.18 7.95 5.07
N TYR A 403 8.87 8.48 6.08
CA TYR A 403 8.26 9.31 7.10
C TYR A 403 9.20 10.42 7.54
N ASP A 404 8.65 11.57 7.93
CA ASP A 404 9.42 12.64 8.55
C ASP A 404 9.43 12.42 10.07
N PRO A 405 10.59 12.13 10.71
CA PRO A 405 10.66 11.90 12.15
C PRO A 405 10.13 13.06 13.00
N LYS A 406 10.11 14.29 12.46
CA LYS A 406 9.61 15.48 13.17
C LYS A 406 8.11 15.65 13.07
N LYS A 407 7.46 15.09 12.04
CA LYS A 407 6.05 15.36 11.71
C LYS A 407 5.15 14.13 11.86
N SER A 408 5.71 12.93 11.84
CA SER A 408 4.95 11.69 11.71
C SER A 408 5.06 10.81 12.96
N ASN A 409 3.92 10.37 13.49
CA ASN A 409 3.85 9.35 14.53
C ASN A 409 3.53 7.98 13.90
N ILE A 410 4.56 7.18 13.63
CA ILE A 410 4.42 5.86 13.00
C ILE A 410 3.83 4.83 13.95
N SER A 411 4.06 4.97 15.26
CA SER A 411 3.65 4.00 16.28
C SER A 411 2.15 3.73 16.25
N LYS A 412 1.33 4.72 15.84
CA LYS A 412 -0.10 4.53 15.60
C LYS A 412 -0.36 3.54 14.46
N ILE A 413 0.25 3.75 13.30
CA ILE A 413 0.06 2.91 12.11
C ILE A 413 0.57 1.49 12.38
N GLU A 414 1.73 1.34 13.02
CA GLU A 414 2.29 0.03 13.40
C GLU A 414 1.35 -0.74 14.33
N ARG A 415 0.86 -0.08 15.40
CA ARG A 415 -0.05 -0.70 16.38
C ARG A 415 -1.41 -1.07 15.78
N GLU A 416 -1.97 -0.21 14.94
CA GLU A 416 -3.31 -0.40 14.37
C GLU A 416 -3.29 -1.37 13.17
N SER A 417 -2.22 -1.37 12.38
CA SER A 417 -2.05 -2.31 11.26
C SER A 417 -1.63 -3.71 11.70
N GLY A 418 -1.03 -3.86 12.89
CA GLY A 418 -0.45 -5.13 13.31
C GLY A 418 0.67 -5.64 12.40
N VAL A 419 1.22 -4.76 11.55
CA VAL A 419 2.37 -5.03 10.68
C VAL A 419 3.64 -4.80 11.48
N LYS A 420 4.57 -5.74 11.42
CA LYS A 420 5.92 -5.56 11.98
C LYS A 420 6.78 -4.85 10.94
N PHE A 421 7.08 -3.58 11.17
CA PHE A 421 7.91 -2.81 10.25
C PHE A 421 9.41 -3.05 10.52
N GLU A 422 10.19 -3.17 9.45
CA GLU A 422 11.64 -3.09 9.52
C GLU A 422 12.06 -1.62 9.47
N HIS A 423 12.61 -1.12 10.57
CA HIS A 423 13.18 0.22 10.65
C HIS A 423 14.57 0.22 10.03
N LEU A 424 14.68 0.75 8.80
CA LEU A 424 15.94 0.86 8.09
C LEU A 424 16.33 2.32 7.89
N SER A 425 17.62 2.60 7.79
CA SER A 425 18.14 3.89 7.34
C SER A 425 18.03 4.01 5.81
N ALA A 426 18.33 5.20 5.29
CA ALA A 426 18.46 5.41 3.85
C ALA A 426 19.54 4.50 3.26
N PRO A 427 19.32 3.90 2.07
CA PRO A 427 20.35 3.13 1.37
C PRO A 427 21.63 3.94 1.24
N GLN A 428 22.75 3.32 1.62
CA GLN A 428 24.04 3.96 1.52
C GLN A 428 24.55 3.88 0.08
N PRO A 429 25.29 4.89 -0.41
CA PRO A 429 25.80 4.93 -1.77
C PRO A 429 26.57 3.68 -2.20
N ALA A 430 27.28 3.04 -1.27
CA ALA A 430 27.95 1.77 -1.52
C ALA A 430 26.96 0.62 -1.81
N ASP A 431 25.85 0.53 -1.06
CA ASP A 431 24.80 -0.46 -1.29
C ASP A 431 24.09 -0.22 -2.63
N VAL A 432 23.83 1.05 -2.95
CA VAL A 432 23.23 1.45 -4.23
C VAL A 432 24.16 1.10 -5.39
N ALA A 433 25.45 1.41 -5.27
CA ALA A 433 26.46 1.07 -6.28
C ALA A 433 26.57 -0.46 -6.46
N LYS A 434 26.50 -1.23 -5.37
CA LYS A 434 26.49 -2.69 -5.41
C LYS A 434 25.24 -3.24 -6.11
N ALA A 435 24.06 -2.69 -5.82
CA ALA A 435 22.82 -3.07 -6.48
C ALA A 435 22.87 -2.75 -7.98
N ALA A 436 23.32 -1.54 -8.34
CA ALA A 436 23.47 -1.10 -9.72
C ALA A 436 24.52 -1.94 -10.49
N GLY A 437 25.62 -2.30 -9.84
CA GLY A 437 26.64 -3.18 -10.42
C GLY A 437 26.10 -4.59 -10.71
N LYS A 438 25.22 -5.11 -9.86
CA LYS A 438 24.55 -6.39 -10.08
C LYS A 438 23.61 -6.33 -11.28
N GLU A 439 22.76 -5.30 -11.34
CA GLU A 439 21.85 -5.07 -12.48
C GLU A 439 22.61 -4.92 -13.80
N ALA A 440 23.71 -4.14 -13.80
CA ALA A 440 24.56 -4.00 -14.97
C ALA A 440 25.22 -5.32 -15.40
N ALA A 441 25.62 -6.16 -14.44
CA ALA A 441 26.20 -7.47 -14.73
C ALA A 441 25.17 -8.42 -15.36
N GLU A 442 23.93 -8.43 -14.84
CA GLU A 442 22.81 -9.17 -15.43
C GLU A 442 22.53 -8.68 -16.86
N ALA A 443 22.47 -7.37 -17.07
CA ALA A 443 22.26 -6.78 -18.39
C ALA A 443 23.38 -7.15 -19.39
N VAL A 444 24.64 -7.17 -18.95
CA VAL A 444 25.77 -7.59 -19.79
C VAL A 444 25.68 -9.07 -20.14
N ALA A 445 25.25 -9.93 -19.21
CA ALA A 445 25.09 -11.37 -19.45
C ALA A 445 23.96 -11.71 -20.44
N GLU A 446 22.97 -10.84 -20.59
CA GLU A 446 21.88 -11.00 -21.56
C GLU A 446 22.25 -10.56 -22.99
N ILE A 447 23.39 -9.86 -23.16
CA ILE A 447 23.84 -9.41 -24.49
C ILE A 447 24.26 -10.62 -25.32
N SER A 448 23.85 -10.64 -26.59
CA SER A 448 24.21 -11.70 -27.53
C SER A 448 25.72 -11.73 -27.80
N ASP A 449 26.30 -12.94 -27.77
CA ASP A 449 27.71 -13.20 -28.14
C ASP A 449 28.11 -12.70 -29.54
N SER A 450 27.13 -12.45 -30.41
CA SER A 450 27.36 -11.88 -31.75
C SER A 450 28.03 -10.50 -31.75
N VAL A 451 27.93 -9.75 -30.66
CA VAL A 451 28.59 -8.43 -30.55
C VAL A 451 30.09 -8.54 -30.27
N ILE A 452 30.55 -9.68 -29.73
CA ILE A 452 31.93 -9.85 -29.25
C ILE A 452 32.96 -9.48 -30.33
N PRO A 453 32.88 -9.95 -31.59
CA PRO A 453 33.88 -9.62 -32.60
C PRO A 453 34.03 -8.11 -32.87
N ALA A 454 32.95 -7.34 -32.74
CA ALA A 454 32.96 -5.89 -32.99
C ALA A 454 33.68 -5.10 -31.89
N PHE A 455 33.64 -5.57 -30.64
CA PHE A 455 34.24 -4.89 -29.49
C PHE A 455 35.56 -5.50 -29.03
N LYS A 456 35.90 -6.71 -29.50
CA LYS A 456 37.07 -7.47 -29.05
C LYS A 456 38.39 -6.72 -29.23
N ALA A 457 38.62 -6.11 -30.40
CA ALA A 457 39.87 -5.39 -30.67
C ALA A 457 40.09 -4.21 -29.71
N ALA A 458 39.04 -3.43 -29.45
CA ALA A 458 39.11 -2.31 -28.50
C ALA A 458 39.27 -2.78 -27.05
N ALA A 459 38.64 -3.91 -26.68
CA ALA A 459 38.81 -4.50 -25.35
C ALA A 459 40.24 -5.01 -25.12
N GLU A 460 40.86 -5.64 -26.12
CA GLU A 460 42.25 -6.10 -26.06
C GLU A 460 43.24 -4.92 -25.98
N GLU A 461 43.04 -3.87 -26.77
CA GLU A 461 43.85 -2.64 -26.70
C GLU A 461 43.78 -1.99 -25.31
N LEU A 462 42.58 -1.93 -24.72
CA LEU A 462 42.38 -1.37 -23.39
C LEU A 462 43.05 -2.22 -22.30
N LEU A 463 43.03 -3.54 -22.43
CA LEU A 463 43.76 -4.47 -21.56
C LEU A 463 45.28 -4.27 -21.64
N HIS A 464 45.82 -4.03 -22.83
CA HIS A 464 47.26 -3.82 -23.03
C HIS A 464 47.74 -2.45 -22.55
N THR A 465 46.89 -1.42 -22.65
CA THR A 465 47.27 -0.03 -22.34
C THR A 465 47.09 0.30 -20.86
N SER A 466 46.18 -0.37 -20.15
CA SER A 466 45.93 -0.10 -18.74
C SER A 466 46.83 -0.92 -17.82
N GLU A 467 47.23 -0.33 -16.69
CA GLU A 467 47.93 -1.05 -15.60
C GLU A 467 46.98 -1.88 -14.71
N LEU A 468 45.68 -1.92 -15.03
CA LEU A 468 44.65 -2.56 -14.22
C LEU A 468 44.41 -4.01 -14.64
N SER A 469 44.00 -4.84 -13.69
CA SER A 469 43.60 -6.21 -13.98
C SER A 469 42.32 -6.27 -14.82
N PRO A 470 42.08 -7.36 -15.58
CA PRO A 470 40.85 -7.53 -16.35
C PRO A 470 39.57 -7.39 -15.51
N ALA A 471 39.61 -7.85 -14.25
CA ALA A 471 38.50 -7.73 -13.32
C ALA A 471 38.22 -6.27 -12.91
N GLU A 472 39.26 -5.47 -12.68
CA GLU A 472 39.12 -4.04 -12.35
C GLU A 472 38.62 -3.22 -13.55
N LEU A 473 39.05 -3.56 -14.76
CA LEU A 473 38.54 -2.96 -15.98
C LEU A 473 37.07 -3.32 -16.22
N LEU A 474 36.69 -4.58 -16.01
CA LEU A 474 35.30 -5.00 -16.09
C LEU A 474 34.45 -4.30 -15.03
N ALA A 475 34.97 -4.11 -13.80
CA ALA A 475 34.29 -3.33 -12.77
C ALA A 475 34.08 -1.87 -13.19
N LYS A 476 35.08 -1.22 -13.83
CA LYS A 476 34.93 0.14 -14.39
C LYS A 476 33.92 0.18 -15.54
N ALA A 477 33.90 -0.83 -16.41
CA ALA A 477 32.93 -0.93 -17.49
C ALA A 477 31.50 -1.11 -16.96
N LEU A 478 31.31 -1.97 -15.95
CA LEU A 478 30.02 -2.14 -15.26
C LEU A 478 29.58 -0.84 -14.56
N ALA A 479 30.50 -0.16 -13.86
CA ALA A 479 30.21 1.14 -13.25
C ALA A 479 29.77 2.16 -14.31
N LYS A 480 30.49 2.24 -15.43
CA LYS A 480 30.14 3.12 -16.55
C LYS A 480 28.78 2.79 -17.16
N ALA A 481 28.48 1.50 -17.36
CA ALA A 481 27.20 1.02 -17.88
C ALA A 481 26.05 1.33 -16.91
N ALA A 482 26.29 1.24 -15.60
CA ALA A 482 25.37 1.65 -14.55
C ALA A 482 25.25 3.18 -14.38
N GLY A 483 26.01 3.98 -15.14
CA GLY A 483 26.02 5.45 -15.07
C GLY A 483 26.81 6.03 -13.88
N TYR A 484 27.67 5.25 -13.24
CA TYR A 484 28.56 5.70 -12.17
C TYR A 484 29.89 6.19 -12.71
N SER A 485 30.33 7.33 -12.20
CA SER A 485 31.72 7.81 -12.30
C SER A 485 32.42 7.74 -10.94
N GLU A 486 31.70 8.03 -9.86
CA GLU A 486 32.20 8.08 -8.48
C GLU A 486 31.10 7.68 -7.49
N ILE A 487 31.48 7.12 -6.33
CA ILE A 487 30.56 6.83 -5.22
C ILE A 487 30.57 8.04 -4.27
N LYS A 488 29.55 8.89 -4.36
CA LYS A 488 29.37 10.06 -3.46
C LYS A 488 28.94 9.60 -2.06
N SER A 489 29.28 10.31 -1.00
CA SER A 489 28.85 9.94 0.37
C SER A 489 27.42 10.44 0.69
N ARG A 490 26.74 9.81 1.66
CA ARG A 490 25.39 10.21 2.11
C ARG A 490 25.31 10.16 3.64
N SER A 491 24.54 11.09 4.20
CA SER A 491 24.27 11.15 5.63
C SER A 491 23.32 10.02 6.07
N LEU A 492 23.65 9.37 7.20
CA LEU A 492 22.77 8.42 7.90
C LEU A 492 21.64 9.11 8.70
N LEU A 493 21.83 10.38 9.07
CA LEU A 493 20.90 11.14 9.91
C LEU A 493 19.82 11.85 9.10
N SER A 494 20.19 12.52 8.00
CA SER A 494 19.28 13.33 7.17
C SER A 494 19.03 12.76 5.78
N SER A 495 19.77 11.72 5.38
CA SER A 495 19.71 11.12 4.03
C SER A 495 20.17 12.04 2.89
N MET A 496 20.80 13.18 3.19
CA MET A 496 21.32 14.11 2.18
C MET A 496 22.60 13.59 1.50
N GLU A 497 22.69 13.75 0.19
CA GLU A 497 23.90 13.48 -0.61
C GLU A 497 25.02 14.47 -0.29
N ASN A 498 26.27 14.05 -0.44
CA ASN A 498 27.49 14.78 -0.08
C ASN A 498 27.54 15.21 1.38
N CYS A 499 26.82 14.52 2.26
CA CYS A 499 26.92 14.69 3.70
C CYS A 499 27.38 13.38 4.34
N VAL A 500 28.01 13.47 5.50
CA VAL A 500 28.45 12.33 6.30
C VAL A 500 27.99 12.55 7.73
N THR A 501 27.45 11.51 8.36
CA THR A 501 27.04 11.56 9.76
C THR A 501 28.22 11.19 10.65
N LEU A 502 28.57 12.10 11.54
CA LEU A 502 29.60 11.91 12.57
C LEU A 502 28.95 11.68 13.93
N LEU A 503 29.58 10.83 14.74
CA LEU A 503 29.29 10.64 16.15
C LEU A 503 30.39 11.32 16.97
N LEU A 504 29.97 12.19 17.88
CA LEU A 504 30.78 12.82 18.90
C LEU A 504 30.56 12.12 20.23
N GLU A 505 31.64 11.63 20.85
CA GLU A 505 31.64 11.17 22.24
C GLU A 505 32.70 11.94 23.02
N CYS A 506 32.43 12.32 24.28
CA CYS A 506 33.37 13.11 25.08
C CYS A 506 33.76 12.47 26.42
N GLY A 507 33.65 11.14 26.53
CA GLY A 507 33.94 10.37 27.75
C GLY A 507 33.07 10.74 28.97
N ARG A 508 32.13 11.68 28.81
CA ARG A 508 31.18 12.20 29.79
C ARG A 508 29.81 12.34 29.12
N PRO A 509 28.70 12.29 29.88
CA PRO A 509 27.38 12.41 29.29
C PRO A 509 27.18 13.79 28.64
N ILE A 510 26.57 13.80 27.46
CA ILE A 510 26.19 15.00 26.71
C ILE A 510 24.73 15.30 27.06
N PHE A 511 24.52 16.24 27.98
CA PHE A 511 23.20 16.55 28.53
C PHE A 511 22.34 17.47 27.65
N SER A 512 22.95 18.18 26.70
CA SER A 512 22.21 19.09 25.81
C SER A 512 22.91 19.27 24.46
N PRO A 513 22.16 19.62 23.40
CA PRO A 513 22.75 20.03 22.11
C PRO A 513 23.74 21.20 22.26
N SER A 514 23.43 22.17 23.12
CA SER A 514 24.31 23.32 23.39
C SER A 514 25.66 22.90 23.99
N PHE A 515 25.66 21.88 24.85
CA PHE A 515 26.88 21.30 25.38
C PHE A 515 27.72 20.65 24.26
N ALA A 516 27.09 19.90 23.37
CA ALA A 516 27.78 19.31 22.22
C ALA A 516 28.41 20.38 21.30
N TYR A 517 27.69 21.46 20.99
CA TYR A 517 28.23 22.59 20.23
C TYR A 517 29.41 23.27 20.93
N ASN A 518 29.35 23.44 22.26
CA ASN A 518 30.47 24.01 23.02
C ASN A 518 31.70 23.11 23.02
N VAL A 519 31.51 21.79 23.11
CA VAL A 519 32.59 20.82 22.97
C VAL A 519 33.23 20.93 21.58
N LEU A 520 32.43 21.00 20.52
CA LEU A 520 32.90 21.16 19.13
C LEU A 520 33.69 22.46 18.91
N ARG A 521 33.22 23.59 19.45
CA ARG A 521 33.95 24.88 19.40
C ARG A 521 35.29 24.84 20.14
N GLY A 522 35.50 23.88 21.03
CA GLY A 522 36.76 23.72 21.76
C GLY A 522 37.92 23.22 20.89
N PHE A 523 37.64 22.59 19.73
CA PHE A 523 38.67 22.01 18.87
C PHE A 523 38.43 22.20 17.36
N LEU A 524 37.30 22.81 16.96
CA LEU A 524 37.02 23.18 15.58
C LEU A 524 36.85 24.71 15.45
N PRO A 525 37.28 25.30 14.33
CA PRO A 525 36.98 26.68 13.97
C PRO A 525 35.48 26.98 13.96
N GLU A 526 35.08 28.21 14.35
CA GLU A 526 33.68 28.60 14.52
C GLU A 526 32.87 28.50 13.21
N ASP A 527 33.47 28.88 12.09
CA ASP A 527 32.90 28.78 10.74
C ASP A 527 32.56 27.32 10.36
N LYS A 528 33.33 26.34 10.85
CA LYS A 528 33.06 24.91 10.61
C LYS A 528 31.95 24.39 11.50
N VAL A 529 31.88 24.83 12.76
CA VAL A 529 30.82 24.43 13.69
C VAL A 529 29.44 24.91 13.22
N GLU A 530 29.37 26.06 12.56
CA GLU A 530 28.12 26.58 11.96
C GLU A 530 27.60 25.74 10.78
N LEU A 531 28.47 25.01 10.10
CA LEU A 531 28.08 24.12 8.98
C LEU A 531 27.39 22.84 9.44
N ILE A 532 27.45 22.53 10.74
CA ILE A 532 26.90 21.31 11.32
C ILE A 532 25.37 21.33 11.25
N LYS A 533 24.79 20.28 10.66
CA LYS A 533 23.34 20.12 10.52
C LYS A 533 22.80 18.99 11.39
N GLY A 534 21.60 19.20 11.92
CA GLY A 534 20.80 18.11 12.48
C GLY A 534 21.26 17.55 13.82
N LEU A 535 22.16 18.23 14.56
CA LEU A 535 22.72 17.72 15.80
C LEU A 535 21.64 17.16 16.75
N THR A 536 21.79 15.87 17.08
CA THR A 536 20.84 15.09 17.86
C THR A 536 21.59 14.19 18.85
N LEU A 537 21.14 14.14 20.10
CA LEU A 537 21.76 13.34 21.15
C LEU A 537 21.42 11.85 21.00
N THR A 538 22.35 10.98 21.36
CA THR A 538 22.08 9.54 21.46
C THR A 538 21.16 9.24 22.65
N ALA A 539 20.35 8.19 22.55
CA ALA A 539 19.37 7.79 23.55
C ALA A 539 20.00 7.48 24.92
N ASP A 540 21.24 6.98 24.93
CA ASP A 540 22.02 6.70 26.12
C ASP A 540 22.69 7.96 26.73
N GLY A 541 22.57 9.11 26.06
CA GLY A 541 23.14 10.39 26.50
C GLY A 541 24.66 10.44 26.49
N LYS A 542 25.34 9.47 25.88
CA LYS A 542 26.82 9.39 25.86
C LYS A 542 27.45 10.09 24.66
N GLY A 543 26.66 10.38 23.63
CA GLY A 543 27.15 11.01 22.42
C GLY A 543 26.13 11.91 21.73
N ALA A 544 26.58 12.55 20.65
CA ALA A 544 25.75 13.34 19.76
C ALA A 544 26.10 13.01 18.30
N VAL A 545 25.08 12.82 17.46
CA VAL A 545 25.25 12.65 16.02
C VAL A 545 24.89 13.92 15.28
N PHE A 546 25.62 14.22 14.20
CA PHE A 546 25.35 15.36 13.34
C PHE A 546 25.88 15.16 11.93
N ASP A 547 25.41 15.97 10.99
CA ASP A 547 25.82 15.93 9.59
C ASP A 547 26.79 17.05 9.25
N VAL A 548 27.80 16.70 8.45
CA VAL A 548 28.77 17.61 7.84
C VAL A 548 28.88 17.34 6.33
N SER A 549 29.36 18.31 5.57
CA SER A 549 29.69 18.10 4.14
C SER A 549 30.81 17.08 3.98
N SER A 550 30.76 16.26 2.94
CA SER A 550 31.83 15.31 2.57
C SER A 550 33.19 15.98 2.43
N ASP A 551 33.19 17.19 1.88
CA ASP A 551 34.41 17.95 1.58
C ASP A 551 35.11 18.44 2.86
N GLU A 552 34.37 18.49 3.96
CA GLU A 552 34.86 18.96 5.26
C GLU A 552 35.23 17.80 6.20
N LEU A 553 34.97 16.55 5.79
CA LEU A 553 35.12 15.37 6.64
C LEU A 553 36.52 15.26 7.25
N ASP A 554 37.56 15.46 6.45
CA ASP A 554 38.95 15.35 6.91
C ASP A 554 39.28 16.41 7.96
N THR A 555 38.70 17.61 7.87
CA THR A 555 38.91 18.68 8.85
C THR A 555 38.25 18.34 10.18
N PHE A 556 37.05 17.74 10.13
CA PHE A 556 36.39 17.24 11.32
C PHE A 556 37.17 16.06 11.93
N LEU A 557 37.58 15.06 11.15
CA LEU A 557 38.32 13.91 11.67
C LEU A 557 39.76 14.25 12.14
N ALA A 558 40.39 15.27 11.55
CA ALA A 558 41.72 15.74 11.95
C ALA A 558 41.72 16.49 13.29
N GLY A 559 40.55 16.93 13.78
CA GLY A 559 40.37 17.46 15.13
C GLY A 559 40.60 16.38 16.19
N LYS A 560 41.85 15.98 16.42
CA LYS A 560 42.21 14.91 17.36
C LYS A 560 42.11 15.34 18.83
N ASN A 561 41.43 14.50 19.61
CA ASN A 561 41.61 14.16 21.05
C ASN A 561 42.15 15.25 21.99
N ALA A 562 41.60 16.47 21.96
CA ALA A 562 41.70 17.33 23.11
C ALA A 562 40.76 16.79 24.21
N GLN A 563 41.33 16.20 25.27
CA GLN A 563 40.60 15.82 26.50
C GLN A 563 39.47 14.77 26.35
N GLY A 564 39.75 13.60 25.74
CA GLY A 564 38.80 12.47 25.79
C GLY A 564 37.57 12.61 24.90
N VAL A 565 37.65 13.49 23.89
CA VAL A 565 36.65 13.65 22.83
C VAL A 565 37.05 12.85 21.60
N SER A 566 36.17 11.96 21.13
CA SER A 566 36.31 11.22 19.87
C SER A 566 35.25 11.65 18.87
N MET A 567 35.63 11.66 17.59
CA MET A 567 34.73 11.81 16.45
C MET A 567 34.94 10.67 15.48
N GLU A 568 33.86 9.96 15.15
CA GLU A 568 33.90 8.82 14.24
C GLU A 568 32.78 8.91 13.20
N VAL A 569 33.06 8.41 12.00
CA VAL A 569 32.03 8.24 10.97
C VAL A 569 31.10 7.12 11.39
N VAL A 570 29.82 7.44 11.48
CA VAL A 570 28.79 6.49 11.89
C VAL A 570 28.59 5.46 10.78
N LYS A 571 28.62 4.17 11.13
CA LYS A 571 28.31 3.06 10.21
C LYS A 571 26.83 2.64 10.29
N GLU A 572 26.26 2.68 11.49
CA GLU A 572 24.85 2.44 11.76
C GLU A 572 24.35 3.50 12.73
N LEU A 573 23.18 4.10 12.45
CA LEU A 573 22.68 5.20 13.25
C LEU A 573 22.31 4.69 14.66
N PRO A 574 22.95 5.19 15.74
CA PRO A 574 22.59 4.80 17.10
C PRO A 574 21.16 5.25 17.43
N ARG A 575 20.52 4.61 18.41
CA ARG A 575 19.22 5.07 18.89
C ARG A 575 19.36 6.51 19.38
N LEU A 576 18.49 7.40 18.90
CA LEU A 576 18.54 8.82 19.23
C LEU A 576 17.54 9.14 20.34
N GLN A 577 17.86 10.15 21.16
CA GLN A 577 16.89 10.70 22.10
C GLN A 577 15.68 11.20 21.33
N GLU A 578 14.49 10.74 21.73
CA GLU A 578 13.26 11.38 21.31
C GLU A 578 13.30 12.82 21.84
N LYS A 579 13.21 13.80 20.95
CA LYS A 579 13.05 15.19 21.41
C LYS A 579 11.72 15.26 22.13
N ASP A 580 11.77 15.40 23.46
CA ASP A 580 10.59 15.77 24.23
C ASP A 580 9.95 16.97 23.53
N GLN A 581 8.71 16.78 23.11
CA GLN A 581 7.89 17.88 22.63
C GLN A 581 8.05 18.99 23.65
N ALA A 582 8.50 20.17 23.20
CA ALA A 582 8.41 21.37 24.02
C ALA A 582 6.92 21.55 24.37
N ARG A 583 6.49 20.96 25.49
CA ARG A 583 5.29 21.37 26.21
C ARG A 583 5.52 22.83 26.46
N GLY A 584 4.74 23.68 25.80
CA GLY A 584 4.80 25.12 25.95
C GLY A 584 4.93 25.47 27.43
N GLY A 585 6.12 25.91 27.81
CA GLY A 585 6.43 26.31 29.17
C GLY A 585 5.62 27.55 29.49
N ARG A 586 4.50 27.36 30.20
CA ARG A 586 3.93 28.42 31.03
C ARG A 586 5.01 28.81 32.02
N PHE A 587 5.60 29.99 31.82
CA PHE A 587 6.33 30.71 32.85
C PHE A 587 5.35 31.01 34.01
N GLY A 588 5.28 30.10 34.96
CA GLY A 588 4.72 30.32 36.29
C GLY A 588 5.88 30.47 37.26
N GLY A 589 6.40 31.69 37.38
CA GLY A 589 7.42 32.05 38.35
C GLY A 589 6.85 31.93 39.77
N SER A 590 7.24 30.89 40.48
CA SER A 590 7.11 30.80 41.92
C SER A 590 8.29 31.54 42.54
N HIS A 591 8.10 32.81 42.88
CA HIS A 591 9.00 33.56 43.76
C HIS A 591 8.37 33.68 45.13
N GLY A 592 9.21 33.48 46.15
CA GLY A 592 8.83 33.07 47.49
C GLY A 592 8.01 34.11 48.24
N GLY A 593 7.12 33.58 49.09
CA GLY A 593 6.49 34.36 50.13
C GLY A 593 7.54 34.84 51.12
N PHE A 594 7.66 36.16 51.23
CA PHE A 594 8.18 36.81 52.43
C PHE A 594 7.07 37.72 52.95
N SER A 595 6.69 37.43 54.19
CA SER A 595 5.85 38.26 55.03
C SER A 595 6.46 39.64 55.19
N ASP A 596 5.68 40.70 54.96
CA ASP A 596 5.77 41.87 55.84
C ASP A 596 4.53 42.74 55.87
N ARG A 597 4.31 43.26 57.07
CA ARG A 597 3.16 44.02 57.55
C ARG A 597 3.14 45.45 57.00
N ARG A 598 1.93 46.00 56.82
CA ARG A 598 1.42 47.33 57.28
C ARG A 598 0.72 48.16 56.19
N GLY A 599 -0.46 48.67 56.59
CA GLY A 599 -1.12 49.89 56.09
C GLY A 599 -1.99 49.67 54.86
N GLY A 600 -3.27 50.05 54.79
CA GLY A 600 -4.09 50.92 55.62
C GLY A 600 -5.07 51.69 54.71
N GLY A 601 -6.34 51.78 55.11
CA GLY A 601 -7.37 52.69 54.53
C GLY A 601 -8.15 52.10 53.33
N ARG A 602 -9.44 51.75 53.42
CA ARG A 602 -10.69 52.56 53.59
C ARG A 602 -11.05 53.45 52.39
N PHE A 603 -12.37 53.49 52.14
CA PHE A 603 -13.20 54.30 51.22
C PHE A 603 -13.53 53.59 49.88
N SER A 604 -14.75 53.11 49.64
CA SER A 604 -16.11 53.74 49.65
C SER A 604 -16.28 54.82 48.58
N GLY A 605 -17.30 54.66 47.73
CA GLY A 605 -17.95 55.78 47.06
C GLY A 605 -18.08 55.68 45.54
N GLY A 606 -19.17 55.05 45.09
CA GLY A 606 -20.28 55.80 44.47
C GLY A 606 -20.11 56.52 43.12
N ARG A 607 -21.11 56.26 42.27
CA ARG A 607 -21.72 57.13 41.24
C ARG A 607 -20.94 57.37 39.93
N GLY A 608 -21.45 56.71 38.90
CA GLY A 608 -22.48 57.33 38.05
C GLY A 608 -22.02 57.85 36.69
N GLY A 609 -22.90 57.69 35.69
CA GLY A 609 -22.92 58.61 34.56
C GLY A 609 -22.96 57.97 33.18
N ARG A 610 -24.19 57.67 32.73
CA ARG A 610 -24.75 57.99 31.41
C ARG A 610 -23.87 57.82 30.15
N GLY A 611 -24.41 57.01 29.24
CA GLY A 611 -25.06 57.60 28.07
C GLY A 611 -24.53 57.15 26.70
N GLY A 612 -25.48 56.83 25.82
CA GLY A 612 -25.28 57.01 24.38
C GLY A 612 -25.27 55.73 23.56
N GLY A 613 -26.44 55.10 23.40
CA GLY A 613 -26.69 54.28 22.22
C GLY A 613 -26.90 55.16 20.99
N ARG A 614 -26.32 54.75 19.85
CA ARG A 614 -26.87 54.95 18.50
C ARG A 614 -26.41 53.79 17.63
N GLY A 615 -27.36 52.99 17.16
CA GLY A 615 -27.18 52.11 16.01
C GLY A 615 -27.29 52.87 14.70
N TYR A 616 -26.91 52.23 13.60
CA TYR A 616 -27.71 51.97 12.40
C TYR A 616 -26.82 51.47 11.24
N GLY A 617 -27.37 50.52 10.47
CA GLY A 617 -27.16 50.38 9.02
C GLY A 617 -25.90 49.61 8.59
N ASN A 618 -25.93 48.34 8.19
CA ASN A 618 -26.58 47.70 7.02
C ASN A 618 -25.75 47.80 5.71
N PHE A 619 -25.84 46.70 4.95
CA PHE A 619 -25.49 46.43 3.56
C PHE A 619 -24.08 45.97 3.17
N GLY A 620 -24.07 44.85 2.43
CA GLY A 620 -23.19 44.74 1.26
C GLY A 620 -22.71 43.34 0.91
N ARG A 621 -23.58 42.51 0.31
CA ARG A 621 -23.15 41.39 -0.54
C ARG A 621 -22.37 41.92 -1.74
N ARG A 622 -21.28 41.24 -2.10
CA ARG A 622 -21.06 40.68 -3.44
C ARG A 622 -20.19 39.45 -3.33
#